data_AF-A0A7X9BQJ2-F1
#
_entry.id   AF-A0A7X9BQJ2-F1
#
_cell.length_a   1.000
_cell.length_b   1.000
_cell.length_c   1.000
_cell.angle_alpha   90.00
_cell.angle_beta   90.00
_cell.angle_gamma   90.00
#
_symmetry.space_group_name_H-M   'P 1'
#
loop_
_entity.id
_entity.type
_entity.pdbx_description
1 polymer ?
#
loop_
_entity_poly.entity_id
_entity_poly.type
_entity_poly.pdbx_seq_one_letter_code
_entity_poly.pdbx_strand_id
1 'polypeptide(L)' 'DRVGSIEKGKDADIVLWTGHPFDYMTRTEKVLVNGKVVYDASL' A
#
# COMPACT_ATOMS: atom_id res chain seq x y z
N ASP A 1 15.80 -7.20 4.16
CA ASP A 1 15.03 -8.30 3.54
C ASP A 1 13.53 -8.27 3.80
N ARG A 2 13.03 -7.53 4.80
CA ARG A 2 11.61 -7.56 5.17
C ARG A 2 10.68 -6.63 4.38
N VAL A 3 11.20 -5.58 3.76
CA VAL A 3 10.41 -4.53 3.07
C VAL A 3 10.96 -4.23 1.67
N GLY A 4 10.19 -3.50 0.86
CA GLY A 4 10.63 -2.93 -0.42
C GLY A 4 10.29 -3.74 -1.67
N SER A 5 9.66 -4.91 -1.53
CA SER A 5 9.03 -5.63 -2.65
C SER A 5 7.93 -6.55 -2.15
N ILE A 6 7.08 -7.03 -3.07
CA ILE A 6 5.97 -7.94 -2.77
C ILE A 6 6.45 -9.37 -3.02
N GLU A 7 6.90 -10.04 -1.96
CA GLU A 7 7.40 -11.42 -2.01
C GLU A 7 6.93 -12.17 -0.76
N LYS A 8 6.83 -13.51 -0.85
CA LYS A 8 6.45 -14.35 0.29
C LYS A 8 7.47 -14.22 1.42
N GLY A 9 6.98 -14.13 2.66
CA GLY A 9 7.81 -14.01 3.86
C GLY A 9 8.24 -12.59 4.22
N LYS A 10 7.84 -11.58 3.41
CA LYS A 10 8.06 -10.15 3.72
C LYS A 10 6.91 -9.56 4.53
N ASP A 11 7.17 -8.39 5.10
CA ASP A 11 6.18 -7.63 5.83
C ASP A 11 5.07 -7.17 4.88
N ALA A 12 3.82 -7.28 5.33
CA ALA A 12 2.65 -6.86 4.57
C ALA A 12 2.44 -5.34 4.66
N ASP A 13 3.46 -4.60 4.21
CA ASP A 13 3.47 -3.15 4.09
C ASP A 13 3.10 -2.78 2.65
N ILE A 14 1.83 -2.42 2.44
CA ILE A 14 1.23 -2.30 1.11
C ILE A 14 0.48 -0.97 1.02
N VAL A 15 0.70 -0.27 -0.10
CA VAL A 15 -0.10 0.91 -0.47
C VAL A 15 -0.97 0.52 -1.65
N LEU A 16 -2.29 0.64 -1.48
CA LEU A 16 -3.24 0.52 -2.57
C LEU A 16 -3.45 1.90 -3.19
N TRP A 17 -3.26 1.98 -4.50
CA TRP A 17 -3.43 3.19 -5.29
C TRP A 17 -4.62 3.04 -6.24
N THR A 18 -5.30 4.14 -6.55
CA THR A 18 -6.39 4.15 -7.54
C THR A 18 -5.90 3.97 -8.98
N GLY A 19 -4.59 3.99 -9.20
CA GLY A 19 -3.95 3.95 -10.52
C GLY A 19 -2.43 3.81 -10.39
N HIS A 20 -1.71 4.07 -11.49
CA HIS A 20 -0.24 4.01 -11.46
C HIS A 20 0.32 5.13 -10.55
N PRO A 21 1.26 4.84 -9.62
CA PRO A 21 1.73 5.82 -8.62
C PRO A 21 2.39 7.08 -9.20
N PHE A 22 2.89 7.02 -10.44
CA PHE A 22 3.50 8.17 -11.13
C PHE A 22 2.53 8.99 -11.98
N ASP A 23 1.25 8.64 -12.02
CA ASP A 23 0.22 9.54 -12.55
C ASP A 23 -0.17 10.56 -11.47
N TYR A 24 -0.18 11.85 -11.81
CA TYR A 24 -0.49 12.94 -10.88
C TYR A 24 -1.95 12.92 -10.40
N MET A 25 -2.85 12.24 -11.13
CA MET A 25 -4.25 12.07 -10.72
C MET A 25 -4.44 10.89 -9.78
N THR A 26 -3.45 10.00 -9.67
CA THR A 26 -3.51 8.85 -8.76
C THR A 26 -3.56 9.33 -7.30
N ARG A 27 -4.36 8.62 -6.50
CA ARG A 27 -4.51 8.86 -5.06
C ARG A 27 -4.28 7.56 -4.30
N THR A 28 -3.83 7.69 -3.06
CA THR A 28 -3.76 6.56 -2.13
C THR A 28 -5.17 6.18 -1.70
N GLU A 29 -5.56 4.92 -1.89
CA GLU A 29 -6.86 4.40 -1.47
C GLU A 29 -6.80 3.78 -0.08
N LYS A 30 -5.80 2.93 0.18
CA LYS A 30 -5.59 2.27 1.48
C LYS A 30 -4.10 2.11 1.76
N VAL A 31 -3.73 2.15 3.04
CA VAL A 31 -2.37 1.81 3.50
C VAL A 31 -2.47 0.71 4.55
N LEU A 32 -1.69 -0.34 4.33
CA LEU A 32 -1.52 -1.44 5.26
C LEU A 32 -0.10 -1.41 5.82
N VAL A 33 0.03 -1.59 7.13
CA VAL A 33 1.31 -1.76 7.82
C VAL A 33 1.22 -3.02 8.66
N ASN A 34 2.16 -3.95 8.46
CA ASN A 34 2.12 -5.30 9.05
C ASN A 34 0.75 -5.99 8.85
N GLY A 35 0.14 -5.82 7.67
CA GLY A 35 -1.15 -6.42 7.31
C GLY A 35 -2.38 -5.78 7.97
N LYS A 36 -2.21 -4.69 8.74
CA LYS A 36 -3.32 -3.94 9.32
C LYS A 36 -3.58 -2.68 8.52
N VAL A 37 -4.85 -2.41 8.22
CA VAL A 37 -5.26 -1.14 7.59
C VAL A 37 -5.02 -0.01 8.60
N VAL A 38 -4.13 0.91 8.23
CA VAL A 38 -3.81 2.12 9.03
C VAL A 38 -4.35 3.40 8.39
N TYR A 39 -4.71 3.33 7.10
CA TYR A 39 -5.38 4.40 6.37
C TYR A 39 -6.38 3.79 5.39
N ASP A 40 -7.55 4.41 5.29
CA ASP A 40 -8.61 4.05 4.37
C ASP A 40 -9.32 5.33 3.92
N ALA A 41 -9.27 5.64 2.63
CA ALA A 41 -9.89 6.84 2.08
C ALA A 41 -11.44 6.79 2.07
N SER A 42 -12.03 5.62 2.33
CA SER A 42 -13.48 5.42 2.37
C SER A 42 -14.10 5.54 3.76
N LEU A 43 -13.28 5.71 4.81
CA LEU A 43 -13.69 5.90 6.20
C LEU A 43 -13.60 7.37 6.60
#